data_AF-A0A937Q6Q9-F1
#
_entry.id   AF-A0A937Q6Q9-F1
#
_cell.length_a   1.000
_cell.length_b   1.000
_cell.length_c   1.000
_cell.angle_alpha   90.00
_cell.angle_beta   90.00
_cell.angle_gamma   90.00
#
_symmetry.space_group_name_H-M   'P 1'
#
loop_
_entity.id
_entity.type
_entity.pdbx_description
1 polymer ?
#
loop_
_entity_poly.entity_id
_entity_poly.type
_entity_poly.pdbx_seq_one_letter_code
_entity_poly.pdbx_strand_id
1 'polypeptide(L)'
;MRRLRCEEGFTLIELVVVIVVLGILGVIAVPKYLDIRAQAEEGVANGVTAALRGAVAIRHARYLMDNAQTYDRTTIAGDIEAEDVTIGATNAGIQATFASANTYTWTYTARSGTTPAKVTKSW
;
A
#
# COMPACT_ATOMS: atom_id res chain seq x y z
N MET A 1 46.02 -46.32 -1.76
CA MET A 1 44.93 -46.60 -2.73
C MET A 1 44.00 -45.39 -2.77
N ARG A 2 43.97 -44.64 -3.87
CA ARG A 2 43.21 -43.39 -4.01
C ARG A 2 41.83 -43.74 -4.60
N ARG A 3 40.77 -43.63 -3.81
CA ARG A 3 39.40 -43.85 -4.29
C ARG A 3 39.05 -42.75 -5.30
N LEU A 4 38.65 -43.15 -6.51
CA LEU A 4 38.09 -42.27 -7.52
C LEU A 4 36.72 -41.81 -7.04
N ARG A 5 36.50 -40.50 -7.04
CA ARG A 5 35.20 -39.89 -6.71
C ARG A 5 34.26 -40.13 -7.90
N CYS A 6 33.06 -40.63 -7.63
CA CYS A 6 31.95 -40.56 -8.59
C CYS A 6 31.37 -39.15 -8.47
N GLU A 7 31.56 -38.32 -9.48
CA GLU A 7 30.76 -37.13 -9.69
C GLU A 7 29.53 -37.58 -10.48
N GLU A 8 28.44 -37.87 -9.77
CA GLU A 8 27.14 -38.12 -10.39
C GLU A 8 26.68 -36.82 -11.05
N GLY A 9 26.80 -36.76 -12.37
CA GLY A 9 26.30 -35.64 -13.17
C GLY A 9 24.77 -35.60 -13.17
N PHE A 10 24.20 -34.40 -13.10
CA PHE A 10 22.77 -34.17 -13.16
C PHE A 10 22.19 -34.69 -14.48
N THR A 11 21.11 -35.47 -14.42
CA THR A 11 20.51 -36.03 -15.64
C THR A 11 19.68 -34.98 -16.38
N LEU A 12 19.67 -35.02 -17.72
CA LEU A 12 18.80 -34.14 -18.51
C LEU A 12 17.33 -34.33 -18.15
N ILE A 13 16.93 -35.56 -17.79
CA ILE A 13 15.55 -35.85 -17.41
C ILE A 13 15.19 -35.26 -16.04
N GLU A 14 16.12 -35.19 -15.07
CA GLU A 14 15.89 -34.46 -13.82
C GLU A 14 15.64 -32.98 -14.06
N LEU A 15 16.43 -32.35 -14.93
CA LEU A 15 16.23 -30.95 -15.26
C LEU A 15 14.84 -30.71 -15.85
N VAL A 16 14.43 -31.57 -16.79
CA VAL A 16 13.14 -31.46 -17.48
C VAL A 16 11.99 -31.67 -16.50
N VAL A 17 12.06 -32.67 -15.62
CA VAL A 17 11.01 -32.90 -14.62
C VAL A 17 10.90 -31.72 -13.66
N VAL A 18 12.03 -31.15 -13.22
CA VAL A 18 12.03 -29.99 -12.30
C VAL A 18 11.36 -28.78 -12.93
N ILE A 19 11.68 -28.42 -14.18
CA ILE A 19 11.05 -27.26 -14.84
C ILE A 19 9.56 -27.51 -15.12
N VAL A 20 9.14 -28.76 -15.38
CA VAL A 20 7.73 -29.10 -15.58
C VAL A 20 6.95 -28.92 -14.28
N VAL A 21 7.49 -29.42 -13.15
CA VAL A 21 6.87 -29.25 -11.83
C VAL A 21 6.82 -27.77 -11.45
N LEU A 22 7.91 -27.02 -11.62
CA LEU A 22 7.93 -25.56 -11.38
C LEU A 22 6.96 -24.81 -12.30
N GLY A 23 6.77 -25.26 -13.54
CA GLY A 23 5.79 -24.71 -14.47
C GLY A 23 4.35 -24.86 -13.96
N ILE A 24 3.97 -26.05 -13.50
CA ILE A 24 2.63 -26.31 -12.94
C ILE A 24 2.41 -25.48 -11.68
N LEU A 25 3.39 -25.44 -10.77
CA LEU A 25 3.31 -24.64 -9.54
C LEU A 25 3.22 -23.14 -9.85
N GLY A 26 3.94 -22.65 -10.86
CA GLY A 26 3.90 -21.26 -11.27
C GLY A 26 2.50 -20.81 -11.70
N VAL A 27 1.81 -21.63 -12.50
CA VAL A 27 0.45 -21.31 -13.00
C VAL A 27 -0.56 -21.14 -11.87
N ILE A 28 -0.47 -21.95 -10.81
CA ILE A 28 -1.38 -21.84 -9.66
C ILE A 28 -0.96 -20.75 -8.66
N ALA A 29 0.35 -20.52 -8.49
CA ALA A 29 0.88 -19.62 -7.47
C ALA A 29 0.75 -18.15 -7.86
N VAL A 30 1.00 -17.81 -9.14
CA VAL A 30 0.95 -16.42 -9.63
C VAL A 30 -0.40 -15.73 -9.39
N PRO A 31 -1.57 -16.29 -9.81
CA PRO A 31 -2.85 -15.61 -9.58
C PRO A 31 -3.15 -15.45 -8.09
N LYS A 32 -2.76 -16.42 -7.25
CA LYS A 32 -2.98 -16.33 -5.81
C LYS A 32 -2.10 -15.26 -5.15
N TYR A 33 -0.86 -15.13 -5.60
CA TYR A 33 0.05 -14.08 -5.13
C TYR A 33 -0.48 -12.68 -5.45
N LEU A 34 -1.01 -12.47 -6.66
CA LEU A 34 -1.61 -11.19 -7.06
C LEU A 34 -2.82 -10.84 -6.20
N ASP A 35 -3.68 -11.82 -5.91
CA ASP A 35 -4.86 -11.66 -5.04
C ASP A 35 -4.47 -11.27 -3.59
N ILE A 36 -3.53 -12.01 -2.98
CA ILE A 36 -3.05 -11.70 -1.62
C ILE A 36 -2.43 -10.30 -1.56
N ARG A 37 -1.67 -9.91 -2.59
CA ARG A 37 -1.07 -8.58 -2.67
C ARG A 37 -2.15 -7.50 -2.75
N ALA A 38 -3.17 -7.66 -3.58
CA ALA A 38 -4.27 -6.71 -3.68
C ALA A 38 -5.02 -6.55 -2.34
N GLN A 39 -5.28 -7.66 -1.64
CA GLN A 39 -5.92 -7.64 -0.31
C GLN A 39 -5.05 -6.95 0.75
N ALA A 40 -3.72 -7.17 0.70
CA ALA A 40 -2.78 -6.51 1.59
C ALA A 40 -2.75 -4.98 1.35
N GLU A 41 -2.70 -4.55 0.10
CA GLU A 41 -2.76 -3.13 -0.28
C GLU A 41 -4.07 -2.48 0.17
N GLU A 42 -5.21 -3.16 0.00
CA GLU A 42 -6.49 -2.65 0.49
C GLU A 42 -6.50 -2.53 2.03
N GLY A 43 -5.92 -3.50 2.74
CA GLY A 43 -5.77 -3.46 4.19
C GLY A 43 -4.99 -2.22 4.66
N VAL A 44 -3.87 -1.93 3.98
CA VAL A 44 -3.07 -0.73 4.25
C VAL A 44 -3.85 0.54 3.90
N ALA A 45 -4.55 0.59 2.77
CA ALA A 45 -5.38 1.73 2.38
C ALA A 45 -6.50 2.00 3.42
N ASN A 46 -7.11 0.95 3.98
CA ASN A 46 -8.07 1.10 5.07
C ASN A 46 -7.41 1.66 6.34
N GLY A 47 -6.19 1.24 6.67
CA GLY A 47 -5.38 1.82 7.75
C GLY A 47 -5.09 3.30 7.54
N VAL A 48 -4.65 3.69 6.33
CA VAL A 48 -4.42 5.09 5.94
C VAL A 48 -5.72 5.90 6.04
N THR A 49 -6.86 5.33 5.66
CA THR A 49 -8.18 5.99 5.81
C THR A 49 -8.47 6.33 7.27
N ALA A 50 -8.19 5.41 8.20
CA ALA A 50 -8.37 5.66 9.63
C ALA A 50 -7.41 6.75 10.13
N ALA A 51 -6.14 6.70 9.71
CA ALA A 51 -5.14 7.71 10.04
C ALA A 51 -5.54 9.11 9.52
N LEU A 52 -6.04 9.21 8.28
CA LEU A 52 -6.54 10.47 7.69
C LEU A 52 -7.67 11.08 8.50
N ARG A 53 -8.63 10.26 8.93
CA ARG A 53 -9.73 10.72 9.79
C ARG A 53 -9.23 11.19 11.16
N GLY A 54 -8.25 10.48 11.74
CA GLY A 54 -7.60 10.87 12.99
C GLY A 54 -6.85 12.21 12.86
N ALA A 55 -6.04 12.36 11.80
CA ALA A 55 -5.30 13.58 11.51
C ALA A 55 -6.25 14.78 11.34
N VAL A 56 -7.35 14.61 10.59
CA VAL A 56 -8.41 15.62 10.46
C VAL A 56 -8.98 16.01 11.83
N ALA A 57 -9.29 15.06 12.70
CA ALA A 57 -9.85 15.33 14.01
C ALA A 57 -8.88 16.10 14.91
N ILE A 58 -7.60 15.71 14.94
CA ILE A 58 -6.54 16.37 15.71
C ILE A 58 -6.31 17.79 15.19
N ARG A 59 -6.20 17.98 13.87
CA ARG A 59 -6.04 19.30 13.25
C ARG A 59 -7.26 20.19 13.49
N HIS A 60 -8.46 19.62 13.44
CA HIS A 60 -9.69 20.35 13.75
C HIS A 60 -9.76 20.80 15.20
N ALA A 61 -9.39 19.93 16.16
CA ALA A 61 -9.34 20.29 17.57
C ALA A 61 -8.36 21.45 17.82
N ARG A 62 -7.15 21.39 17.23
CA ARG A 62 -6.17 22.49 17.28
C ARG A 62 -6.71 23.79 16.69
N TYR A 63 -7.42 23.69 15.57
CA TYR A 63 -8.06 24.86 14.95
C TYR A 63 -9.09 25.53 15.88
N LEU A 64 -9.94 24.75 16.55
CA LEU A 64 -10.94 25.30 17.47
C LEU A 64 -10.32 25.93 18.72
N MET A 65 -9.16 25.44 19.16
CA MET A 65 -8.46 25.96 20.35
C MET A 65 -7.70 27.25 20.08
N ASP A 66 -6.98 27.32 18.95
CA ASP A 66 -6.04 28.41 18.68
C ASP A 66 -6.55 29.42 17.64
N ASN A 67 -7.62 29.08 16.90
CA ASN A 67 -8.23 29.85 15.79
C ASN A 67 -7.25 30.42 14.74
N ALA A 68 -5.96 30.03 14.79
CA ALA A 68 -4.88 30.61 14.01
C ALA A 68 -4.36 29.66 12.92
N GLN A 69 -4.50 28.35 13.10
CA GLN A 69 -3.92 27.35 12.21
C GLN A 69 -4.99 26.71 11.32
N THR A 70 -5.18 27.27 10.12
CA THR A 70 -5.94 26.58 9.07
C THR A 70 -5.14 25.36 8.60
N TYR A 71 -5.81 24.24 8.40
CA TYR A 71 -5.22 23.02 7.88
C TYR A 71 -5.86 22.67 6.54
N ASP A 72 -5.04 22.21 5.61
CA ASP A 72 -5.45 21.80 4.27
C ASP A 72 -5.15 20.32 4.03
N ARG A 73 -5.43 19.84 2.81
CA ARG A 73 -5.17 18.46 2.43
C ARG A 73 -3.67 18.10 2.49
N THR A 74 -2.79 19.05 2.21
CA THR A 74 -1.33 18.84 2.16
C THR A 74 -0.78 18.62 3.56
N THR A 75 -1.26 19.43 4.51
CA THR A 75 -0.93 19.32 5.93
C THR A 75 -1.42 17.98 6.48
N ILE A 76 -2.64 17.57 6.16
CA ILE A 76 -3.20 16.29 6.61
C ILE A 76 -2.47 15.10 5.98
N ALA A 77 -2.15 15.17 4.69
CA ALA A 77 -1.41 14.11 4.00
C ALA A 77 0.01 13.94 4.58
N GLY A 78 0.68 15.04 4.92
CA GLY A 78 2.01 15.04 5.54
C GLY A 78 2.04 14.64 7.02
N ASP A 79 0.89 14.47 7.68
CA ASP A 79 0.82 13.96 9.05
C ASP A 79 0.87 12.43 9.12
N ILE A 80 0.87 11.75 7.98
CA ILE A 80 0.75 10.29 7.89
C ILE A 80 1.97 9.75 7.17
N GLU A 81 2.66 8.87 7.88
CA GLU A 81 3.77 8.09 7.35
C GLU A 81 3.35 6.63 7.34
N ALA A 82 3.54 5.96 6.20
CA ALA A 82 3.28 4.55 6.04
C ALA A 82 4.45 3.91 5.28
N GLU A 83 4.87 2.73 5.72
CA GLU A 83 5.96 2.01 5.06
C GLU A 83 5.53 1.56 3.66
N ASP A 84 6.43 1.71 2.68
CA ASP A 84 6.22 1.35 1.27
C ASP A 84 5.02 2.03 0.58
N VAL A 85 4.51 3.11 1.18
CA VAL A 85 3.39 3.91 0.67
C VAL A 85 3.74 5.38 0.69
N THR A 86 3.70 6.03 -0.47
CA THR A 86 3.82 7.49 -0.56
C THR A 86 2.43 8.11 -0.44
N ILE A 87 2.23 8.92 0.60
CA ILE A 87 0.98 9.66 0.82
C ILE A 87 1.18 11.11 0.37
N GLY A 88 0.28 11.60 -0.47
CA GLY A 88 0.41 12.93 -1.06
C GLY A 88 -0.93 13.60 -1.31
N ALA A 89 -0.90 14.91 -1.42
CA ALA A 89 -2.03 15.72 -1.84
C ALA A 89 -1.98 15.97 -3.36
N THR A 90 -3.12 15.84 -4.03
CA THR A 90 -3.30 16.24 -5.44
C THR A 90 -4.50 17.16 -5.55
N ASN A 91 -4.78 17.73 -6.73
CA ASN A 91 -6.00 18.54 -6.94
C ASN A 91 -7.29 17.74 -6.73
N ALA A 92 -7.27 16.43 -6.99
CA ALA A 92 -8.41 15.52 -6.85
C ALA A 92 -8.70 15.09 -5.41
N GLY A 93 -7.70 15.18 -4.50
CA GLY A 93 -7.88 14.80 -3.10
C GLY A 93 -6.56 14.45 -2.41
N ILE A 94 -6.60 13.46 -1.54
CA ILE A 94 -5.41 12.83 -0.95
C ILE A 94 -5.22 11.47 -1.63
N GLN A 95 -3.98 11.09 -1.91
CA GLN A 95 -3.64 9.84 -2.60
C GLN A 95 -2.59 9.06 -1.82
N ALA A 96 -2.69 7.74 -1.86
CA ALA A 96 -1.67 6.80 -1.42
C ALA A 96 -1.21 6.02 -2.64
N THR A 97 0.08 6.11 -2.94
CA THR A 97 0.72 5.39 -4.04
C THR A 97 1.62 4.32 -3.44
N PHE A 98 1.32 3.06 -3.75
CA PHE A 98 2.06 1.90 -3.32
C PHE A 98 3.26 1.67 -4.25
N ALA A 99 4.30 0.97 -3.80
CA ALA A 99 5.43 0.58 -4.68
C ALA A 99 4.99 -0.27 -5.88
N SER A 100 3.81 -0.89 -5.80
CA SER A 100 3.15 -1.57 -6.91
C SER A 100 2.67 -0.67 -8.05
N ALA A 101 2.76 0.65 -7.86
CA ALA A 101 2.13 1.69 -8.66
C ALA A 101 0.59 1.69 -8.60
N ASN A 102 -0.04 0.86 -7.74
CA ASN A 102 -1.45 1.02 -7.44
C ASN A 102 -1.66 2.30 -6.61
N THR A 103 -2.72 3.03 -6.93
CA THR A 103 -3.04 4.29 -6.27
C THR A 103 -4.44 4.23 -5.69
N TYR A 104 -4.57 4.58 -4.42
CA TYR A 104 -5.83 4.77 -3.74
C TYR A 104 -6.05 6.25 -3.53
N THR A 105 -7.24 6.74 -3.90
CA THR A 105 -7.59 8.16 -3.79
C THR A 105 -8.73 8.34 -2.79
N TRP A 106 -8.62 9.39 -1.98
CA TRP A 106 -9.68 9.88 -1.12
C TRP A 106 -10.10 11.28 -1.52
N THR A 107 -11.41 11.49 -1.62
CA THR A 107 -11.99 12.80 -1.79
C THR A 107 -11.79 13.59 -0.51
N TYR A 108 -11.12 14.73 -0.63
CA TYR A 108 -10.95 15.71 0.43
C TYR A 108 -11.97 16.83 0.27
N THR A 109 -12.82 17.02 1.28
CA THR A 109 -13.69 18.20 1.38
C THR A 109 -13.11 19.13 2.43
N ALA A 110 -12.80 20.37 2.04
CA ALA A 110 -12.23 21.36 2.94
C ALA A 110 -13.18 21.68 4.11
N ARG A 111 -12.58 22.07 5.24
CA ARG A 111 -13.29 22.62 6.40
C ARG A 111 -14.09 23.86 5.99
N SER A 112 -15.30 24.03 6.52
CA SER A 112 -16.11 25.25 6.36
C SER A 112 -16.63 25.72 7.71
N GLY A 113 -16.20 26.90 8.15
CA GLY A 113 -16.51 27.42 9.49
C GLY A 113 -16.08 26.42 10.58
N THR A 114 -17.00 26.06 11.46
CA THR A 114 -16.76 25.07 12.53
C THR A 114 -16.93 23.62 12.08
N THR A 115 -17.30 23.36 10.81
CA THR A 115 -17.46 21.99 10.31
C THR A 115 -16.09 21.44 9.88
N PRO A 116 -15.62 20.31 10.45
CA PRO A 116 -14.32 19.73 10.10
C PRO A 116 -14.25 19.34 8.62
N ALA A 117 -13.03 19.34 8.08
CA ALA A 117 -12.75 18.72 6.79
C ALA A 117 -13.21 17.25 6.78
N LYS A 118 -13.52 16.70 5.61
CA LYS A 118 -13.93 15.30 5.46
C LYS A 118 -13.04 14.60 4.45
N VAL A 119 -12.70 13.35 4.78
CA VAL A 119 -11.96 12.44 3.90
C VAL A 119 -12.84 11.23 3.64
N THR A 120 -13.18 11.00 2.37
CA THR A 120 -14.04 9.89 1.94
C THR A 120 -13.30 9.01 0.96
N LYS A 121 -13.39 7.70 1.17
CA LYS A 121 -12.86 6.63 0.30
C LYS A 121 -13.56 6.71 -1.06
N SER A 122 -12.80 6.81 -2.16
CA SER A 122 -13.33 7.11 -3.51
C SER A 122 -13.31 5.94 -4.49
N TRP A 123 -13.03 4.72 -4.02
CA TRP A 123 -13.01 3.51 -4.84
C TRP A 123 -14.22 2.61 -4.60
#